data_AF-A0A7C1SSX6-F1
#
_entry.id   AF-A0A7C1SSX6-F1
#
_cell.length_a   1.000
_cell.length_b   1.000
_cell.length_c   1.000
_cell.angle_alpha   90.00
_cell.angle_beta   90.00
_cell.angle_gamma   90.00
#
_symmetry.space_group_name_H-M   'P 1'
#
loop_
_entity.id
_entity.type
_entity.pdbx_description
1 polymer ?
#
loop_
_entity_poly.entity_id
_entity_poly.type
_entity_poly.pdbx_seq_one_letter_code
_entity_poly.pdbx_strand_id
1 'polypeptide(L)' 'MTAPDEFYASRIRGHQETIQEMLDDEALIGSLVEAGRMMEECFRAGGRLLVCGNGGSAADSQHIAT' A
#
# COMPACT_ATOMS: atom_id res chain seq x y z
N MET A 1 8.96 -30.98 3.45
CA MET A 1 8.39 -30.27 2.28
C MET A 1 6.94 -29.99 2.66
N THR A 2 6.59 -28.74 2.93
CA THR A 2 5.21 -28.36 3.29
C THR A 2 4.29 -28.72 2.14
N ALA A 3 3.09 -29.24 2.42
CA ALA A 3 2.15 -29.55 1.34
C ALA A 3 1.76 -28.26 0.60
N PRO A 4 1.58 -28.26 -0.73
CA PRO A 4 1.33 -27.04 -1.50
C PRO A 4 0.12 -26.22 -0.99
N ASP A 5 -0.93 -26.90 -0.55
CA ASP A 5 -2.11 -26.31 0.07
C ASP A 5 -1.81 -25.59 1.39
N GLU A 6 -1.02 -26.20 2.26
CA GLU A 6 -0.56 -25.59 3.52
C GLU A 6 0.27 -24.33 3.25
N PHE A 7 1.13 -24.37 2.22
CA PHE A 7 1.92 -23.21 1.81
C PHE A 7 1.01 -22.05 1.39
N TYR A 8 0.07 -22.26 0.45
CA TYR A 8 -0.81 -21.18 0.00
C TYR A 8 -1.73 -20.66 1.11
N ALA A 9 -2.28 -21.56 1.93
CA ALA A 9 -3.10 -21.17 3.08
C ALA A 9 -2.32 -20.29 4.06
N SER A 10 -1.05 -20.60 4.33
CA SER A 10 -0.19 -19.77 5.19
C SER A 10 0.08 -18.39 4.60
N ARG A 11 0.28 -18.27 3.27
CA ARG A 11 0.51 -16.98 2.60
C ARG A 11 -0.72 -16.07 2.66
N ILE A 12 -1.91 -16.66 2.46
CA ILE A 12 -3.18 -15.94 2.56
C ILE A 12 -3.40 -15.48 4.00
N ARG A 13 -3.18 -16.36 4.99
CA ARG A 13 -3.33 -15.99 6.41
C ARG A 13 -2.38 -14.88 6.82
N GLY A 14 -1.11 -14.95 6.41
CA GLY A 14 -0.15 -13.88 6.69
C GLY A 14 -0.55 -12.54 6.07
N HIS A 15 -1.16 -12.55 4.88
CA HIS A 15 -1.72 -11.32 4.31
C HIS A 15 -2.88 -10.77 5.14
N GLN A 16 -3.80 -11.64 5.59
CA GLN A 16 -4.91 -11.22 6.46
C GLN A 16 -4.40 -10.63 7.79
N GLU A 17 -3.38 -11.24 8.39
CA GLU A 17 -2.74 -10.76 9.62
C GLU A 17 -2.14 -9.35 9.40
N THR A 18 -1.35 -9.16 8.33
CA THR A 18 -0.80 -7.82 8.02
C THR A 18 -1.90 -6.77 7.82
N ILE A 19 -3.00 -7.11 7.13
CA ILE A 19 -4.13 -6.18 6.97
C ILE A 19 -4.80 -5.87 8.31
N GLN A 20 -4.98 -6.86 9.18
CA GLN A 20 -5.55 -6.65 10.50
C GLN A 20 -4.65 -5.75 11.36
N GLU A 21 -3.34 -5.97 11.36
CA GLU A 21 -2.36 -5.11 12.04
C GLU A 21 -2.42 -3.66 11.53
N MET A 22 -2.53 -3.47 10.21
CA MET A 22 -2.68 -2.14 9.62
C MET A 22 -3.99 -1.45 10.03
N LEU A 23 -5.08 -2.21 10.19
CA LEU A 23 -6.37 -1.67 10.64
C LEU A 23 -6.34 -1.26 12.12
N ASP A 24 -5.61 -2.01 12.94
CA ASP A 24 -5.50 -1.76 14.38
C ASP A 24 -4.44 -0.68 14.72
N ASP A 25 -3.67 -0.21 13.73
CA ASP A 25 -2.67 0.86 13.87
C ASP A 25 -3.28 2.25 13.55
N GLU A 26 -3.76 2.93 14.59
CA GLU A 26 -4.32 4.29 14.48
C GLU A 26 -3.32 5.31 13.90
N ALA A 27 -2.02 5.16 14.16
CA ALA A 27 -1.00 6.08 13.67
C ALA A 27 -0.76 5.90 12.16
N LEU A 28 -0.80 4.66 11.68
CA LEU A 28 -0.77 4.35 10.25
C LEU A 28 -2.00 4.93 9.55
N ILE A 29 -3.21 4.72 10.10
CA ILE A 29 -4.44 5.29 9.53
C ILE A 29 -4.36 6.81 9.45
N GLY A 30 -3.87 7.48 10.51
CA GLY A 30 -3.64 8.92 10.50
C GLY A 30 -2.68 9.37 9.40
N SER A 31 -1.58 8.64 9.21
CA SER A 31 -0.58 8.93 8.17
C SER A 31 -1.14 8.77 6.75
N LEU A 32 -2.02 7.78 6.53
CA LEU A 32 -2.69 7.57 5.23
C LEU A 32 -3.62 8.75 4.89
N VAL A 33 -4.40 9.23 5.86
CA VAL A 33 -5.28 10.39 5.68
C VAL A 33 -4.45 11.63 5.36
N GLU A 34 -3.35 11.84 6.07
CA GLU A 34 -2.48 12.99 5.85
C GLU A 34 -1.81 12.95 4.46
N ALA A 35 -1.30 11.80 4.05
CA ALA A 35 -0.74 11.62 2.71
C ALA A 35 -1.78 11.97 1.61
N GLY A 36 -3.04 11.55 1.80
CA GLY A 36 -4.13 11.90 0.89
C GLY A 36 -4.41 13.41 0.83
N ARG A 37 -4.41 14.09 1.98
CA ARG A 37 -4.57 15.56 2.04
C ARG A 37 -3.44 16.30 1.34
N MET A 38 -2.19 15.89 1.57
CA MET A 38 -1.03 16.48 0.90
C MET A 38 -1.13 16.36 -0.62
N MET A 39 -1.59 15.20 -1.12
CA MET A 39 -1.81 15.00 -2.56
C MET A 39 -2.95 15.89 -3.07
N GLU A 40 -4.08 15.97 -2.36
CA GLU A 40 -5.21 16.84 -2.71
C GLU A 40 -4.78 18.30 -2.83
N GLU A 41 -4.08 18.82 -1.81
CA GLU A 41 -3.60 20.20 -1.79
C GLU A 41 -2.62 20.48 -2.94
N CYS A 42 -1.69 19.55 -3.20
CA CYS A 42 -0.76 19.64 -4.32
C CYS A 42 -1.51 19.78 -5.66
N PHE A 43 -2.50 18.93 -5.91
CA PHE A 43 -3.26 18.97 -7.16
C PHE A 43 -4.13 20.22 -7.28
N ARG A 44 -4.77 20.68 -6.19
CA ARG A 44 -5.55 21.94 -6.17
C ARG A 44 -4.68 23.15 -6.48
N ALA A 45 -3.41 23.13 -6.07
CA ALA A 45 -2.43 24.17 -6.38
C ALA A 45 -1.86 24.09 -7.81
N GLY A 46 -2.33 23.15 -8.65
CA GLY A 46 -1.79 22.91 -9.99
C GLY A 46 -0.45 22.16 -9.99
N GLY A 47 -0.09 21.54 -8.86
CA GLY A 47 1.07 20.68 -8.71
C GLY A 47 0.89 19.30 -9.33
N ARG A 48 1.92 18.46 -9.21
CA ARG A 48 1.97 17.12 -9.80
C ARG A 48 2.55 16.13 -8.79
N LEU A 49 2.04 14.91 -8.79
CA LEU A 49 2.60 13.79 -8.05
C LEU A 49 3.61 13.04 -8.94
N LEU A 50 4.81 12.80 -8.43
CA LEU A 50 5.82 11.96 -9.06
C LEU A 50 6.00 10.71 -8.20
N VAL A 51 5.83 9.52 -8.79
CA VAL A 51 5.94 8.24 -8.10
C VAL A 51 7.05 7.43 -8.77
N CYS A 52 7.96 6.86 -7.97
CA CYS A 52 9.06 6.04 -8.48
C CYS A 52 9.35 4.86 -7.55
N GLY A 53 9.87 3.77 -8.14
CA GLY A 53 10.20 2.54 -7.44
C GLY A 53 10.96 1.58 -8.35
N ASN A 54 11.45 0.48 -7.78
CA ASN A 54 12.19 -0.57 -8.50
C ASN A 54 11.43 -1.90 -8.44
N GLY A 55 11.56 -2.75 -9.47
CA GLY A 55 10.94 -4.08 -9.51
C GLY A 55 9.41 -4.00 -9.38
N GLY A 56 8.83 -4.71 -8.41
CA GLY A 56 7.39 -4.67 -8.14
C GLY A 56 6.87 -3.25 -7.85
N SER A 57 7.63 -2.44 -7.11
CA SER A 57 7.24 -1.06 -6.81
C SER A 57 7.29 -0.13 -8.03
N ALA A 58 8.05 -0.49 -9.08
CA ALA A 58 7.95 0.21 -10.37
C ALA A 58 6.60 -0.06 -11.06
N ALA A 59 6.08 -1.29 -10.95
CA ALA A 59 4.76 -1.66 -11.43
C ALA A 59 3.65 -0.93 -10.63
N ASP A 60 3.81 -0.79 -9.31
CA ASP A 60 2.89 0.01 -8.49
C ASP A 60 2.97 1.50 -8.86
N SER A 61 4.17 2.04 -9.11
CA SER A 61 4.35 3.45 -9.48
C SER A 61 3.60 3.82 -10.75
N GLN A 62 3.68 2.98 -11.79
CA GLN A 62 2.90 3.19 -13.02
C GLN A 62 1.40 2.98 -12.81
N HIS A 63 1.00 2.04 -11.93
CA HIS A 63 -0.41 1.79 -11.63
C HIS A 63 -1.05 2.99 -10.90
N ILE A 64 -0.36 3.57 -9.92
CA ILE A 64 -0.82 4.76 -9.19
C ILE A 64 -0.90 5.98 -10.12
N ALA A 65 0.02 6.10 -11.09
CA ALA A 65 0.09 7.25 -12.00
C ALA A 65 -0.85 7.17 -13.22
N THR A 66 -1.72 6.16 -13.29
CA THR A 66 -2.68 5.96 -14.39
C THR A 66 -3.96 6.78 -14.19
#